data_AF-A0A0R2RHB4-F1
#
_entry.id   AF-A0A0R2RHB4-F1
#
_cell.length_a   1.000
_cell.length_b   1.000
_cell.length_c   1.000
_cell.angle_alpha   90.00
_cell.angle_beta   90.00
_cell.angle_gamma   90.00
#
_symmetry.space_group_name_H-M   'P 1'
#
loop_
_entity.id
_entity.type
_entity.pdbx_description
1 polymer ?
#
loop_
_entity_poly.entity_id
_entity_poly.type
_entity_poly.pdbx_seq_one_letter_code
_entity_poly.pdbx_strand_id
1 'polypeptide(L)'
;MSETSTSISQRRHPYLPGLWLAAGFLGLASLAFLLRPLGVTSDTVTDSAAKVRLEKIAKLRTEQDKLADSFGWVDKAKGIGHIPIAQAMDLVIPQLRTAQPRPAYPITTIQLSAITAAGAPLYPELPPVDPNAIAAAIQADGGATPAPAPLQPSKKP
;
A
#
# COMPACT_ATOMS: atom_id res chain seq x y z
N MET A 1 -0.64 -65.52 58.86
CA MET A 1 -0.04 -64.24 59.32
C MET A 1 0.80 -63.71 58.18
N SER A 2 0.67 -62.53 57.61
CA SER A 2 -0.42 -61.57 57.40
C SER A 2 0.09 -60.74 56.22
N GLU A 3 -0.66 -60.66 55.13
CA GLU A 3 -0.33 -59.78 54.02
C GLU A 3 -0.25 -58.34 54.51
N THR A 4 0.87 -57.66 54.26
CA THR A 4 1.02 -56.24 54.61
C THR A 4 0.83 -55.41 53.35
N SER A 5 -0.43 -55.22 53.00
CA SER A 5 -0.87 -54.31 51.95
C SER A 5 -0.87 -52.87 52.45
N THR A 6 -0.16 -52.00 51.72
CA THR A 6 -0.39 -50.55 51.52
C THR A 6 -0.66 -49.62 52.72
N SER A 7 0.19 -48.60 52.88
CA SER A 7 -0.29 -47.23 53.07
C SER A 7 0.78 -46.22 52.66
N ILE A 8 0.76 -45.81 51.39
CA ILE A 8 1.44 -44.58 50.97
C ILE A 8 0.51 -43.44 51.40
N SER A 9 0.84 -42.83 52.54
CA SER A 9 0.15 -41.66 53.06
C SER A 9 0.36 -40.47 52.13
N GLN A 10 -0.48 -40.35 51.11
CA GLN A 10 -0.57 -39.18 50.24
C GLN A 10 -1.08 -37.98 51.06
N ARG A 11 -0.15 -37.21 51.64
CA ARG A 11 -0.47 -35.89 52.23
C ARG A 11 -0.93 -34.97 51.11
N ARG A 12 -2.24 -34.90 50.88
CA ARG A 12 -2.87 -33.81 50.11
C ARG A 12 -2.79 -32.56 50.97
N HIS A 13 -1.91 -31.64 50.59
CA HIS A 13 -1.83 -30.34 51.23
C HIS A 13 -3.04 -29.47 50.83
N PRO A 14 -3.69 -28.77 51.76
CA PRO A 14 -4.95 -28.05 51.52
C PRO A 14 -4.73 -26.65 50.93
N TYR A 15 -3.74 -26.48 50.06
CA TYR A 15 -3.63 -25.26 49.25
C TYR A 15 -4.15 -25.57 47.86
N LEU A 16 -5.40 -25.16 47.66
CA LEU A 16 -6.08 -25.08 46.38
C LEU A 16 -5.11 -24.45 45.36
N PRO A 17 -4.60 -25.18 44.36
CA PRO A 17 -3.68 -24.62 43.36
C PRO A 17 -4.29 -23.41 42.61
N GLY A 18 -5.62 -23.30 42.64
CA GLY A 18 -6.36 -22.13 42.16
C GLY A 18 -6.09 -20.83 42.92
N LEU A 19 -5.74 -20.86 44.22
CA LEU A 19 -5.49 -19.62 44.98
C LEU A 19 -4.19 -18.93 44.53
N TRP A 20 -3.16 -19.70 44.23
CA TRP A 20 -1.90 -19.18 43.67
C TRP A 20 -2.08 -18.70 42.23
N LEU A 21 -2.88 -19.40 41.42
CA LEU A 21 -3.27 -18.90 40.10
C LEU A 21 -4.05 -17.59 40.19
N ALA A 22 -5.01 -17.49 41.12
CA ALA A 22 -5.81 -16.28 41.31
C ALA A 22 -4.95 -15.11 41.81
N ALA A 23 -4.02 -15.36 42.74
CA ALA A 23 -3.08 -14.34 43.21
C ALA A 23 -2.12 -13.89 42.09
N GLY A 24 -1.60 -14.82 41.29
CA GLY A 24 -0.77 -14.52 40.13
C GLY A 24 -1.52 -13.73 39.06
N PHE A 25 -2.75 -14.13 38.74
CA PHE A 25 -3.61 -13.44 37.78
C PHE A 25 -4.00 -12.04 38.27
N LEU A 26 -4.34 -11.89 39.56
CA LEU A 26 -4.68 -10.60 40.16
C LEU A 26 -3.47 -9.67 40.21
N GLY A 27 -2.27 -10.21 40.47
CA GLY A 27 -1.02 -9.47 40.37
C GLY A 27 -0.73 -8.99 38.94
N LEU A 28 -0.92 -9.86 37.95
CA LEU A 28 -0.74 -9.51 36.54
C LEU A 28 -1.77 -8.49 36.05
N ALA A 29 -3.03 -8.63 36.49
CA ALA A 29 -4.11 -7.70 36.18
C ALA A 29 -3.91 -6.33 36.85
N SER A 30 -3.44 -6.31 38.11
CA SER A 30 -3.09 -5.08 38.82
C SER A 30 -1.91 -4.38 38.16
N LEU A 31 -0.89 -5.13 37.74
CA LEU A 31 0.24 -4.59 36.99
C LEU A 31 -0.22 -4.02 35.65
N ALA A 32 -1.03 -4.76 34.87
CA ALA A 32 -1.61 -4.26 33.62
C ALA A 32 -2.49 -3.02 33.82
N PHE A 33 -3.25 -2.95 34.92
CA PHE A 33 -4.08 -1.78 35.27
C PHE A 33 -3.23 -0.57 35.68
N LEU A 34 -2.11 -0.79 36.39
CA LEU A 34 -1.16 0.26 36.78
C LEU A 34 -0.30 0.74 35.60
N LEU A 35 -0.05 -0.12 34.61
CA LEU A 35 0.61 0.22 33.35
C LEU A 35 -0.34 0.85 32.31
N ARG A 36 -1.65 0.79 32.53
CA ARG A 36 -2.66 1.42 31.67
C ARG A 36 -2.51 2.95 31.51
N PRO A 37 -2.17 3.73 32.56
CA PRO A 37 -1.85 5.15 32.40
C PRO A 37 -0.47 5.43 31.76
N LEU A 38 0.41 4.44 31.59
CA LEU A 38 1.70 4.58 30.90
C LEU A 38 1.57 4.58 29.36
N GLY A 39 0.34 4.63 28.83
CA GLY A 39 0.07 5.06 27.47
C GLY A 39 0.47 4.06 26.38
N VAL A 40 0.73 2.79 26.70
CA VAL A 40 0.95 1.73 25.70
C VAL A 40 -0.39 1.19 25.21
N THR A 41 -1.28 2.07 24.79
CA THR A 41 -2.48 1.69 24.06
C THR A 41 -2.13 1.55 22.58
N SER A 42 -2.80 0.65 21.86
CA SER A 42 -2.61 0.49 20.41
C SER A 42 -2.71 1.82 19.66
N ASP A 43 -3.53 2.75 20.17
CA ASP A 43 -3.74 4.08 19.60
C ASP A 43 -2.47 4.95 19.62
N THR A 44 -1.63 4.89 20.67
CA THR A 44 -0.38 5.68 20.75
C THR A 44 0.71 5.11 19.85
N VAL A 45 0.72 3.78 19.65
CA VAL A 45 1.62 3.10 18.71
C VAL A 45 1.22 3.44 17.26
N THR A 46 -0.08 3.51 16.96
CA THR A 46 -0.56 3.96 15.65
C THR A 46 -0.31 5.44 15.41
N ASP A 47 -0.48 6.28 16.43
CA ASP A 47 -0.24 7.73 16.33
C ASP A 47 1.24 8.05 16.13
N SER A 48 2.13 7.38 16.85
CA SER A 48 3.59 7.53 16.64
C SER A 48 4.01 7.05 15.24
N ALA A 49 3.48 5.91 14.78
CA ALA A 49 3.70 5.45 13.41
C ALA A 49 3.13 6.42 12.36
N ALA A 50 1.97 7.04 12.61
CA ALA A 50 1.38 8.05 11.75
C ALA A 50 2.25 9.31 11.65
N LYS A 51 2.77 9.81 12.78
CA LYS A 51 3.69 10.96 12.83
C LYS A 51 4.96 10.70 12.00
N VAL A 52 5.59 9.54 12.17
CA VAL A 52 6.78 9.16 11.40
C VAL A 52 6.49 9.10 9.89
N ARG A 53 5.31 8.61 9.48
CA ARG A 53 4.91 8.62 8.06
C ARG A 53 4.75 10.05 7.54
N LEU A 54 4.10 10.93 8.29
CA LEU A 54 3.91 12.32 7.90
C LEU A 54 5.25 13.06 7.76
N GLU A 55 6.18 12.87 8.70
CA GLU A 55 7.53 13.44 8.63
C GLU A 55 8.31 12.95 7.41
N LYS A 56 8.22 11.65 7.10
CA LYS A 56 8.83 11.09 5.89
C LYS A 56 8.24 11.70 4.61
N ILE A 57 6.91 11.84 4.54
CA ILE A 57 6.25 12.46 3.39
C ILE A 57 6.66 13.93 3.26
N ALA A 58 6.70 14.67 4.36
CA ALA A 58 7.12 16.07 4.36
C ALA A 58 8.57 16.21 3.87
N LYS A 59 9.47 15.35 4.34
CA LYS A 59 10.87 15.33 3.89
C LYS A 59 11.00 14.97 2.40
N LEU A 60 10.24 13.98 1.93
CA LEU A 60 10.25 13.62 0.51
C LEU A 60 9.74 14.77 -0.37
N ARG A 61 8.69 15.48 0.07
CA ARG A 61 8.19 16.66 -0.64
C ARG A 61 9.24 17.77 -0.70
N THR A 62 9.91 18.08 0.41
CA THR A 62 10.94 19.13 0.39
C THR A 62 12.15 18.75 -0.47
N GLU A 63 12.55 17.47 -0.48
CA GLU A 63 13.59 16.97 -1.38
C GLU A 63 13.15 17.05 -2.85
N GLN A 64 11.89 16.72 -3.16
CA GLN A 64 11.32 16.82 -4.51
C GLN A 64 11.22 18.26 -4.99
N ASP A 65 10.72 19.18 -4.16
CA ASP A 65 10.62 20.61 -4.49
C ASP A 65 12.02 21.19 -4.75
N LYS A 66 13.00 20.84 -3.92
CA LYS A 66 14.39 21.26 -4.12
C LYS A 66 14.97 20.74 -5.44
N LEU A 67 14.68 19.48 -5.81
CA LEU A 67 15.13 18.93 -7.09
C LEU A 67 14.47 19.65 -8.26
N ALA A 68 13.15 19.89 -8.18
CA ALA A 68 12.36 20.59 -9.20
C ALA A 68 12.80 22.04 -9.45
N ASP A 69 13.34 22.72 -8.42
CA ASP A 69 13.81 24.11 -8.51
C ASP A 69 15.32 24.26 -8.80
N SER A 70 16.06 23.15 -8.90
CA SER A 70 17.51 23.15 -9.07
C SER A 70 17.95 22.72 -10.46
N PHE A 71 19.11 23.21 -10.90
CA PHE A 71 19.76 22.69 -12.11
C PHE A 71 20.49 21.40 -11.82
N GLY A 72 20.45 20.48 -12.78
CA GLY A 72 21.13 19.20 -12.64
C GLY A 72 21.27 18.45 -13.95
N TRP A 73 21.80 17.24 -13.86
CA TRP A 73 21.83 16.28 -14.95
C TRP A 73 20.92 15.12 -14.62
N VAL A 74 20.03 14.75 -15.56
CA VAL A 74 19.23 13.53 -15.46
C VAL A 74 20.06 12.34 -15.94
N ASP A 75 20.71 12.49 -17.10
CA ASP A 75 21.62 11.50 -17.66
C ASP A 75 22.77 12.22 -18.39
N LYS A 76 23.96 12.21 -17.77
CA LYS A 76 25.17 12.83 -18.33
C LYS A 76 25.66 12.13 -19.59
N ALA A 77 25.48 10.81 -19.68
CA ALA A 77 25.96 10.04 -20.84
C ALA A 77 25.12 10.36 -22.09
N LYS A 78 23.83 10.63 -21.91
CA LYS A 78 22.91 11.02 -22.98
C LYS A 78 22.78 12.54 -23.17
N GLY A 79 23.47 13.34 -22.35
CA GLY A 79 23.40 14.81 -22.41
C GLY A 79 22.04 15.39 -22.00
N ILE A 80 21.27 14.68 -21.18
CA ILE A 80 19.94 15.11 -20.73
C ILE A 80 20.07 15.87 -19.41
N GLY A 81 19.84 17.18 -19.46
CA GLY A 81 19.86 18.09 -18.31
C GLY A 81 18.49 18.27 -17.67
N HIS A 82 18.47 18.56 -16.37
CA HIS A 82 17.31 19.04 -15.62
C HIS A 82 17.36 20.56 -15.54
N ILE A 83 16.25 21.22 -15.88
CA ILE A 83 16.08 22.67 -15.82
C ILE A 83 14.97 22.96 -14.81
N PRO A 84 15.13 23.96 -13.91
CA PRO A 84 14.08 24.38 -12.99
C PRO A 84 12.77 24.70 -13.70
N ILE A 85 11.64 24.33 -13.09
CA ILE A 85 10.32 24.48 -13.70
C ILE A 85 10.04 25.93 -14.13
N ALA A 86 10.41 26.92 -13.31
CA ALA A 86 10.23 28.33 -13.64
C ALA A 86 10.89 28.71 -14.97
N GLN A 87 12.14 28.27 -15.19
CA GLN A 87 12.85 28.55 -16.43
C GLN A 87 12.36 27.71 -17.61
N ALA A 88 11.96 26.45 -17.35
CA ALA A 88 11.33 25.63 -18.37
C ALA A 88 10.03 26.28 -18.88
N MET A 89 9.23 26.88 -17.99
CA MET A 89 8.03 27.61 -18.35
C MET A 89 8.34 28.83 -19.23
N ASP A 90 9.36 29.62 -18.89
CA ASP A 90 9.79 30.77 -19.71
C ASP A 90 10.18 30.37 -21.15
N LEU A 91 10.75 29.18 -21.33
CA LEU A 91 11.10 28.63 -22.64
C LEU A 91 9.89 28.09 -23.40
N VAL A 92 8.92 27.51 -22.71
CA VAL A 92 7.77 26.80 -23.32
C VAL A 92 6.60 27.74 -23.61
N ILE A 93 6.32 28.74 -22.77
CA ILE A 93 5.25 29.73 -22.99
C ILE A 93 5.29 30.38 -24.38
N PRO A 94 6.43 30.90 -24.88
CA PRO A 94 6.47 31.48 -26.23
C PRO A 94 6.15 30.45 -27.31
N GLN A 95 6.63 29.21 -27.17
CA GLN A 95 6.34 28.13 -28.12
C GLN A 95 4.84 27.79 -28.13
N LEU A 96 4.22 27.69 -26.96
CA LEU A 96 2.78 27.45 -26.83
C LEU A 96 1.94 28.61 -27.39
N ARG A 97 2.39 29.86 -27.24
CA ARG A 97 1.72 31.02 -27.85
C ARG A 97 1.73 30.98 -29.37
N THR A 98 2.81 30.44 -29.96
CA THR A 98 2.92 30.28 -31.41
C THR A 98 2.21 29.04 -31.94
N ALA A 99 2.04 28.01 -31.12
CA ALA A 99 1.37 26.78 -31.50
C ALA A 99 -0.16 26.98 -31.52
N GLN A 100 -0.79 26.62 -32.64
CA GLN A 100 -2.26 26.61 -32.70
C GLN A 100 -2.83 25.50 -31.81
N PRO A 101 -3.91 25.75 -31.07
CA PRO A 101 -4.55 24.74 -30.24
C PRO A 101 -5.05 23.59 -31.12
N ARG A 102 -4.65 22.36 -30.78
CA ARG A 102 -5.17 21.17 -31.46
C ARG A 102 -6.64 21.01 -31.08
N PRO A 103 -7.55 20.71 -32.03
CA PRO A 103 -8.94 20.43 -31.70
C PRO A 103 -9.02 19.28 -30.68
N ALA A 104 -9.80 19.47 -29.63
CA ALA A 104 -10.14 18.39 -28.72
C ALA A 104 -10.87 17.29 -29.50
N TYR A 105 -10.63 16.03 -29.13
CA TYR A 105 -11.37 14.89 -29.69
C TYR A 105 -12.89 15.11 -29.54
N PRO A 106 -13.71 14.58 -30.47
CA PRO A 106 -15.15 14.76 -30.41
C PRO A 106 -15.69 14.26 -29.07
N ILE A 107 -16.39 15.13 -28.34
CA ILE A 107 -17.14 14.73 -27.15
C ILE A 107 -18.34 13.95 -27.64
N THR A 108 -18.29 12.62 -27.52
CA THR A 108 -19.50 11.79 -27.62
C THR A 108 -20.39 12.13 -26.43
N THR A 109 -21.37 13.00 -26.66
CA THR A 109 -22.50 13.18 -25.74
C THR A 109 -23.14 11.83 -25.53
N ILE A 110 -22.97 11.27 -24.33
CA ILE A 110 -23.74 10.10 -23.90
C ILE A 110 -25.19 10.58 -23.75
N GLN A 111 -26.11 10.01 -24.53
CA GLN A 111 -27.52 10.30 -24.34
C GLN A 111 -27.94 9.85 -22.94
N LEU A 112 -28.67 10.70 -22.22
CA LEU A 112 -29.11 10.44 -20.84
C LEU A 112 -29.88 9.11 -20.71
N SER A 113 -30.55 8.68 -21.78
CA SER A 113 -31.23 7.38 -21.90
C SER A 113 -30.27 6.18 -21.85
N ALA A 114 -29.01 6.33 -22.28
CA ALA A 114 -27.99 5.27 -22.22
C ALA A 114 -27.40 5.11 -20.79
N ILE A 115 -27.46 6.15 -19.96
CA ILE A 115 -26.97 6.12 -18.57
C ILE A 115 -27.93 5.32 -17.67
N THR A 116 -29.23 5.37 -17.94
CA THR A 116 -30.25 4.61 -17.19
C THR A 116 -30.36 3.16 -17.64
N ALA A 117 -30.02 2.84 -18.90
CA ALA A 117 -30.09 1.49 -19.44
C ALA A 117 -28.86 0.61 -19.11
N ALA A 118 -27.70 1.23 -18.88
CA ALA A 118 -26.48 0.52 -18.50
C ALA A 118 -26.33 0.52 -16.97
N GLY A 119 -26.86 -0.49 -16.30
CA GLY A 119 -26.56 -0.77 -14.88
C GLY A 119 -25.10 -1.19 -14.61
N ALA A 120 -24.15 -0.74 -15.44
CA ALA A 120 -22.73 -1.07 -15.44
C ALA A 120 -21.91 0.17 -15.84
N PRO A 121 -20.68 0.34 -15.33
CA PRO A 121 -19.91 1.56 -15.55
C PRO A 121 -19.57 1.74 -17.04
N LEU A 122 -19.94 2.89 -17.59
CA LEU A 122 -19.71 3.31 -18.98
C LEU A 122 -18.25 3.73 -19.22
N TYR A 123 -17.29 2.85 -18.92
CA TYR A 123 -15.94 3.02 -19.44
C TYR A 123 -15.91 2.51 -20.89
N PRO A 124 -15.17 3.17 -21.79
CA PRO A 124 -14.85 2.57 -23.08
C PRO A 124 -14.18 1.23 -22.82
N GLU A 125 -14.75 0.15 -23.34
CA GLU A 125 -14.07 -1.14 -23.40
C GLU A 125 -12.79 -0.89 -24.19
N LEU A 126 -11.65 -1.00 -23.52
CA LEU A 126 -10.35 -0.88 -24.16
C LEU A 126 -10.32 -1.91 -25.31
N PRO A 127 -9.89 -1.53 -26.53
CA PRO A 127 -9.74 -2.50 -27.59
C PRO A 127 -8.90 -3.67 -27.08
N PRO A 128 -9.21 -4.92 -27.47
CA PRO A 128 -8.47 -6.08 -27.01
C PRO A 128 -6.99 -5.81 -27.26
N VAL A 129 -6.21 -5.74 -26.18
CA VAL A 129 -4.80 -5.43 -26.26
C VAL A 129 -4.16 -6.56 -27.04
N ASP A 130 -3.65 -6.26 -28.24
CA ASP A 130 -3.00 -7.24 -29.09
C ASP A 130 -1.77 -7.79 -28.32
N PRO A 131 -1.72 -9.08 -27.97
CA PRO A 131 -0.65 -9.63 -27.15
C PRO A 131 0.74 -9.44 -27.79
N ASN A 132 0.80 -9.28 -29.12
CA ASN A 132 2.03 -8.95 -29.83
C ASN A 132 2.49 -7.50 -29.59
N ALA A 133 1.57 -6.56 -29.39
CA ALA A 133 1.91 -5.18 -29.04
C ALA A 133 2.48 -5.09 -27.61
N ILE A 134 1.98 -5.94 -26.71
CA ILE A 134 2.51 -6.06 -25.33
C ILE A 134 3.91 -6.69 -25.37
N ALA A 135 4.11 -7.76 -26.15
CA ALA A 135 5.42 -8.38 -26.31
C ALA A 135 6.45 -7.42 -26.92
N ALA A 136 6.05 -6.63 -27.92
CA ALA A 136 6.91 -5.62 -28.54
C ALA A 136 7.27 -4.48 -27.57
N ALA A 137 6.33 -4.03 -26.74
CA ALA A 137 6.58 -3.02 -25.70
C ALA A 137 7.53 -3.55 -24.61
N ILE A 138 7.32 -4.78 -24.13
CA ILE A 138 8.20 -5.44 -23.14
C ILE A 138 9.62 -5.60 -23.70
N GLN A 139 9.75 -5.91 -24.98
CA GLN A 139 11.04 -6.10 -25.64
C GLN A 139 11.76 -4.76 -25.95
N ALA A 140 11.01 -3.69 -26.18
CA ALA A 140 11.55 -2.32 -26.31
C ALA A 140 12.05 -1.75 -24.97
N ASP A 141 11.42 -2.12 -23.86
CA ASP A 141 11.83 -1.75 -22.49
C ASP A 141 12.90 -2.68 -21.90
N GLY A 142 13.41 -3.65 -22.66
CA GLY A 142 14.47 -4.57 -22.24
C GLY A 142 14.04 -5.66 -21.25
N GLY A 143 12.73 -5.92 -21.12
CA GLY A 143 12.16 -6.95 -20.26
C GLY A 143 12.14 -8.33 -20.92
N ALA A 144 12.35 -9.39 -20.13
CA ALA A 144 12.21 -10.78 -20.59
C ALA A 144 10.73 -11.22 -20.58
N THR A 145 10.34 -12.00 -21.60
CA THR A 145 8.96 -12.48 -21.84
C THR A 145 8.44 -13.32 -20.66
N PRO A 146 7.30 -12.98 -20.03
CA PRO A 146 6.69 -13.85 -19.03
C PRO A 146 6.01 -15.05 -19.70
N ALA A 147 6.31 -16.25 -19.19
CA ALA A 147 5.74 -17.51 -19.65
C ALA A 147 4.21 -17.59 -19.40
N PRO A 148 3.43 -18.25 -20.27
CA PRO A 148 1.98 -18.28 -20.18
C PRO A 148 1.52 -19.17 -19.00
N ALA A 149 0.73 -18.60 -18.09
CA ALA A 149 0.04 -19.35 -17.03
C ALA A 149 -1.22 -20.06 -17.58
N PRO A 150 -1.63 -21.22 -17.02
CA PRO A 150 -2.58 -22.13 -17.65
C PRO A 150 -4.03 -21.64 -17.56
N LEU A 151 -4.77 -21.80 -18.66
CA LEU A 151 -6.20 -21.52 -18.79
C LEU A 151 -7.02 -22.45 -17.88
N GLN A 152 -7.81 -21.88 -16.96
CA GLN A 152 -8.86 -22.64 -16.26
C GLN A 152 -10.11 -22.76 -17.14
N PRO A 153 -10.78 -23.94 -17.18
CA PRO A 153 -11.83 -24.22 -18.14
C PRO A 153 -13.17 -23.59 -17.76
N SER A 154 -13.82 -23.00 -18.77
CA SER A 154 -15.18 -22.50 -18.75
C SER A 154 -16.19 -23.63 -18.52
N LYS A 155 -17.00 -23.54 -17.47
CA LYS A 155 -18.16 -24.41 -17.25
C LYS A 155 -19.41 -23.77 -17.87
N LYS A 156 -20.05 -24.49 -18.79
CA LYS A 156 -21.37 -24.24 -19.41
C LYS A 156 -21.98 -25.61 -19.73
N PRO A 157 -23.30 -25.79 -19.94
CA PRO A 157 -24.46 -24.94 -19.63
C PRO A 157 -25.13 -25.28 -18.29
#